data_AF-A0A1G3UKF9-F1
#
_entry.id   AF-A0A1G3UKF9-F1
#
_cell.length_a   1.000
_cell.length_b   1.000
_cell.length_c   1.000
_cell.angle_alpha   90.00
_cell.angle_beta   90.00
_cell.angle_gamma   90.00
#
_symmetry.space_group_name_H-M   'P 1'
#
loop_
_entity.id
_entity.type
_entity.pdbx_description
1 polymer ?
#
loop_
_entity_poly.entity_id
_entity_poly.type
_entity_poly.pdbx_seq_one_letter_code
_entity_poly.pdbx_strand_id
1 'polypeptide(L)'
;MLKTTIYVEGGGNAALLQSELRQGFKALFESAGFRGRLPKVVACGTRNDAFNDFKTAFLAKTNGDVIILLVDSEEIVSASTKWEHVINRDSWDKLDHVTEDNIFLMVVTMESWFLADTDGLAKFFGQGFDAKKLPKNKNLEAIGKKELYDGLENATKKSSKGKYGKGQHSFKILNLLDAKKVKEHGKSSKEFFDYLNKVL
;
A
#
# COMPACT_ATOMS: atom_id res chain seq x y z
N MET A 1 -10.09 23.98 -6.35
CA MET A 1 -9.88 22.62 -6.90
C MET A 1 -9.68 21.70 -5.72
N LEU A 2 -10.50 20.66 -5.56
CA LEU A 2 -10.35 19.69 -4.47
C LEU A 2 -8.99 19.02 -4.63
N LYS A 3 -8.17 19.01 -3.58
CA LYS A 3 -6.86 18.35 -3.60
C LYS A 3 -6.92 17.10 -2.72
N THR A 4 -6.75 15.95 -3.35
CA THR A 4 -6.56 14.69 -2.64
C THR A 4 -5.06 14.43 -2.49
N THR A 5 -4.58 14.36 -1.24
CA THR A 5 -3.19 14.05 -0.92
C THR A 5 -3.13 12.81 -0.03
N ILE A 6 -2.30 11.86 -0.42
CA ILE A 6 -2.10 10.58 0.25
C ILE A 6 -0.69 10.58 0.83
N TYR A 7 -0.60 10.44 2.16
CA TYR A 7 0.62 10.30 2.93
C TYR A 7 0.89 8.82 3.12
N VAL A 8 1.98 8.33 2.54
CA VAL A 8 2.27 6.90 2.43
C VAL A 8 3.50 6.53 3.24
N GLU A 9 3.38 5.47 4.05
CA GLU A 9 4.52 4.83 4.69
C GLU A 9 5.50 4.26 3.65
N GLY A 10 6.78 4.59 3.77
CA GLY A 10 7.84 4.09 2.91
C GLY A 10 8.54 5.16 2.08
N GLY A 11 9.41 4.70 1.17
CA GLY A 11 10.27 5.56 0.36
C GLY A 11 11.57 5.97 1.06
N GLY A 12 11.72 5.71 2.37
CA GLY A 12 12.92 6.01 3.13
C GLY A 12 13.35 7.48 3.05
N ASN A 13 14.63 7.74 3.39
CA ASN A 13 15.19 9.09 3.38
C ASN A 13 15.95 9.42 2.08
N ALA A 14 16.08 8.45 1.17
CA ALA A 14 16.78 8.63 -0.09
C ALA A 14 15.82 9.15 -1.17
N ALA A 15 16.18 10.26 -1.83
CA ALA A 15 15.37 10.87 -2.88
C ALA A 15 14.99 9.89 -4.01
N LEU A 16 15.88 8.95 -4.34
CA LEU A 16 15.64 7.91 -5.34
C LEU A 16 14.49 6.99 -4.92
N LEU A 17 14.51 6.44 -3.71
CA LEU A 17 13.49 5.53 -3.20
C LEU A 17 12.12 6.21 -3.09
N GLN A 18 12.09 7.49 -2.67
CA GLN A 18 10.87 8.28 -2.65
C GLN A 18 10.31 8.52 -4.06
N SER A 19 11.18 8.73 -5.06
CA SER A 19 10.78 8.87 -6.46
C SER A 19 10.21 7.57 -7.01
N GLU A 20 10.87 6.42 -6.75
CA GLU A 20 10.39 5.10 -7.17
C GLU A 20 9.03 4.77 -6.53
N LEU A 21 8.82 5.08 -5.24
CA LEU A 21 7.53 4.91 -4.57
C LEU A 21 6.43 5.71 -5.27
N ARG A 22 6.67 7.01 -5.51
CA ARG A 22 5.69 7.88 -6.18
C ARG A 22 5.38 7.40 -7.59
N GLN A 23 6.38 6.92 -8.32
CA GLN A 23 6.18 6.33 -9.66
C GLN A 23 5.33 5.07 -9.60
N GLY A 24 5.61 4.16 -8.66
CA GLY A 24 4.82 2.94 -8.48
C GLY A 24 3.35 3.23 -8.18
N PHE A 25 3.06 4.13 -7.23
CA PHE A 25 1.68 4.53 -6.93
C PHE A 25 1.01 5.26 -8.10
N LYS A 26 1.74 6.13 -8.81
CA LYS A 26 1.21 6.77 -10.02
C LYS A 26 0.72 5.74 -11.02
N ALA A 27 1.54 4.73 -11.34
CA ALA A 27 1.16 3.69 -12.28
C ALA A 27 0.00 2.83 -11.78
N LEU A 28 -0.02 2.48 -10.50
CA LEU A 28 -1.13 1.76 -9.88
C LEU A 28 -2.44 2.56 -10.00
N PHE A 29 -2.42 3.86 -9.73
CA PHE A 29 -3.59 4.72 -9.85
C PHE A 29 -4.01 4.95 -11.31
N GLU A 30 -3.07 5.02 -12.24
CA GLU A 30 -3.39 5.04 -13.68
C GLU A 30 -4.07 3.73 -14.11
N SER A 31 -3.58 2.57 -13.64
CA SER A 31 -4.20 1.26 -13.86
C SER A 31 -5.60 1.17 -13.24
N ALA A 32 -5.85 1.87 -12.13
CA ALA A 32 -7.17 2.00 -11.51
C ALA A 32 -8.15 2.90 -12.28
N GLY A 33 -7.72 3.54 -13.38
CA GLY A 33 -8.56 4.44 -14.17
C GLY A 33 -8.59 5.89 -13.66
N PHE A 34 -7.61 6.31 -12.86
CA PHE A 34 -7.52 7.67 -12.33
C PHE A 34 -6.64 8.61 -13.18
N ARG A 35 -6.28 8.22 -14.41
CA ARG A 35 -5.54 9.08 -15.33
C ARG A 35 -6.29 10.41 -15.54
N GLY A 36 -5.58 11.52 -15.36
CA GLY A 36 -6.13 12.88 -15.44
C GLY A 36 -6.69 13.45 -14.12
N ARG A 37 -6.85 12.61 -13.09
CA ARG A 37 -7.33 13.00 -11.75
C ARG A 37 -6.54 12.31 -10.63
N LEU A 38 -5.22 12.21 -10.81
CA LEU A 38 -4.36 11.49 -9.88
C LEU A 38 -4.25 12.24 -8.53
N PRO A 39 -4.33 11.53 -7.39
CA PRO A 39 -4.02 12.13 -6.10
C PRO A 39 -2.51 12.46 -6.03
N LYS A 40 -2.16 13.45 -5.19
CA LYS A 40 -0.77 13.69 -4.81
C LYS A 40 -0.32 12.59 -3.85
N VAL A 41 0.85 12.00 -4.08
CA VAL A 41 1.49 11.03 -3.17
C VAL A 41 2.67 11.68 -2.47
N VAL A 42 2.68 11.63 -1.14
CA VAL A 42 3.79 12.03 -0.29
C VAL A 42 4.42 10.77 0.29
N ALA A 43 5.70 10.55 0.00
CA ALA A 43 6.48 9.45 0.55
C ALA A 43 7.09 9.91 1.87
N CYS A 44 6.65 9.33 2.99
CA CYS A 44 6.93 9.88 4.32
C CYS A 44 8.12 9.23 5.03
N GLY A 45 8.69 8.15 4.51
CA GLY A 45 9.77 7.44 5.20
C GLY A 45 9.20 6.43 6.20
N THR A 46 9.41 6.65 7.50
CA THR A 46 8.93 5.70 8.51
C THR A 46 7.42 5.81 8.71
N ARG A 47 6.85 4.81 9.39
CA ARG A 47 5.46 4.79 9.82
C ARG A 47 5.06 6.01 10.66
N ASN A 48 5.88 6.38 11.64
CA ASN A 48 5.59 7.52 12.52
C ASN A 48 5.74 8.86 11.79
N ASP A 49 6.68 8.94 10.85
CA ASP A 49 6.80 10.12 9.97
C ASP A 49 5.53 10.29 9.13
N ALA A 50 5.00 9.19 8.55
CA ALA A 50 3.75 9.23 7.79
C ALA A 50 2.57 9.75 8.62
N PHE A 51 2.46 9.29 9.88
CA PHE A 51 1.41 9.77 10.78
C PHE A 51 1.59 11.24 11.17
N ASN A 52 2.82 11.68 11.45
CA ASN A 52 3.10 13.08 11.80
C ASN A 52 2.86 14.03 10.63
N ASP A 53 3.27 13.65 9.43
CA ASP A 53 3.00 14.40 8.20
C ASP A 53 1.49 14.48 7.92
N PHE A 54 0.78 13.35 8.07
CA PHE A 54 -0.68 13.30 7.96
C PHE A 54 -1.35 14.26 8.94
N LYS A 55 -0.98 14.23 10.23
CA LYS A 55 -1.55 15.14 11.25
C LYS A 55 -1.32 16.59 10.88
N THR A 56 -0.09 16.94 10.51
CA THR A 56 0.29 18.30 10.10
C THR A 56 -0.56 18.77 8.93
N ALA A 57 -0.73 17.91 7.91
CA ALA A 57 -1.53 18.21 6.74
C ALA A 57 -3.02 18.32 7.05
N PHE A 58 -3.54 17.44 7.91
CA PHE A 58 -4.95 17.44 8.30
C PHE A 58 -5.33 18.70 9.08
N LEU A 59 -4.45 19.20 9.95
CA LEU A 59 -4.65 20.44 10.70
C LEU A 59 -4.54 21.68 9.80
N ALA A 60 -3.72 21.63 8.76
CA ALA A 60 -3.50 22.74 7.83
C ALA A 60 -4.46 22.76 6.62
N LYS A 61 -5.34 21.75 6.50
CA LYS A 61 -6.20 21.56 5.33
C LYS A 61 -7.23 22.68 5.20
N THR A 62 -7.60 23.02 3.97
CA THR A 62 -8.70 23.93 3.68
C THR A 62 -9.99 23.16 3.41
N ASN A 63 -11.14 23.86 3.42
CA ASN A 63 -12.42 23.23 3.10
C ASN A 63 -12.39 22.61 1.70
N GLY A 64 -12.62 21.29 1.64
CA GLY A 64 -12.60 20.51 0.41
C GLY A 64 -11.31 19.73 0.16
N ASP A 65 -10.24 19.97 0.91
CA ASP A 65 -9.04 19.13 0.82
C ASP A 65 -9.29 17.74 1.43
N VAL A 66 -8.84 16.70 0.74
CA VAL A 66 -8.94 15.32 1.20
C VAL A 66 -7.56 14.83 1.57
N ILE A 67 -7.35 14.60 2.87
CA ILE A 67 -6.09 14.15 3.44
C ILE A 67 -6.26 12.70 3.87
N ILE A 68 -5.40 11.84 3.33
CA ILE A 68 -5.44 10.39 3.53
C ILE A 68 -4.09 9.91 4.07
N LEU A 69 -4.12 9.08 5.10
CA LEU A 69 -3.00 8.27 5.56
C LEU A 69 -3.13 6.86 4.99
N LEU A 70 -2.08 6.35 4.33
CA LEU A 70 -2.03 5.01 3.78
C LEU A 70 -0.80 4.28 4.33
N VAL A 71 -1.03 3.25 5.13
CA VAL A 71 0.04 2.58 5.89
C VAL A 71 -0.14 1.07 5.93
N ASP A 72 0.91 0.34 6.27
CA ASP A 72 0.82 -1.10 6.51
C ASP A 72 -0.01 -1.34 7.80
N SER A 73 -0.87 -2.36 7.86
CA SER A 73 -1.51 -2.75 9.13
C SER A 73 -0.53 -3.46 10.05
N GLU A 74 0.59 -3.93 9.50
CA GLU A 74 1.74 -4.53 10.18
C GLU A 74 1.48 -5.90 10.82
N GLU A 75 0.23 -6.20 11.13
CA GLU A 75 -0.29 -7.49 11.56
C GLU A 75 -1.73 -7.67 11.05
N ILE A 76 -2.28 -8.88 11.20
CA ILE A 76 -3.67 -9.17 10.81
C ILE A 76 -4.61 -8.32 11.67
N VAL A 77 -5.48 -7.57 11.03
CA VAL A 77 -6.42 -6.66 11.71
C VAL A 77 -7.55 -7.46 12.34
N SER A 78 -7.60 -7.47 13.67
CA SER A 78 -8.72 -8.04 14.44
C SER A 78 -9.66 -6.97 15.01
N ALA A 79 -9.23 -5.70 15.01
CA ALA A 79 -10.01 -4.57 15.47
C ALA A 79 -11.24 -4.30 14.58
N SER A 80 -12.25 -3.66 15.15
CA SER A 80 -13.49 -3.33 14.42
C SER A 80 -13.32 -2.14 13.47
N THR A 81 -12.34 -1.27 13.75
CA THR A 81 -12.06 -0.06 12.96
C THR A 81 -10.57 0.11 12.69
N LYS A 82 -10.23 0.86 11.63
CA LYS A 82 -8.82 1.13 11.26
C LYS A 82 -8.14 1.99 12.30
N TRP A 83 -8.87 2.95 12.90
CA TRP A 83 -8.33 3.76 14.00
C TRP A 83 -8.09 2.95 15.27
N GLU A 84 -9.02 2.07 15.67
CA GLU A 84 -8.82 1.19 16.82
C GLU A 84 -7.57 0.31 16.63
N HIS A 85 -7.36 -0.24 15.43
CA HIS A 85 -6.18 -1.01 15.09
C HIS A 85 -4.88 -0.24 15.35
N VAL A 86 -4.74 0.95 14.76
CA VAL A 86 -3.50 1.74 14.90
C VAL A 86 -3.34 2.37 16.28
N ILE A 87 -4.42 2.68 17.00
CA ILE A 87 -4.35 3.13 18.40
C ILE A 87 -3.78 2.01 19.26
N ASN A 88 -4.34 0.80 19.18
CA ASN A 88 -3.92 -0.32 20.03
C ASN A 88 -2.48 -0.74 19.76
N ARG A 89 -2.05 -0.71 18.49
CA ARG A 89 -0.74 -1.19 18.09
C ARG A 89 0.34 -0.11 18.14
N ASP A 90 0.04 1.10 17.66
CA ASP A 90 1.04 2.17 17.49
C ASP A 90 0.95 3.25 18.58
N SER A 91 -0.06 3.20 19.47
CA SER A 91 -0.35 4.26 20.45
C SER A 91 -0.53 5.63 19.81
N TRP A 92 -1.12 5.66 18.62
CA TRP A 92 -1.35 6.91 17.88
C TRP A 92 -2.53 7.70 18.42
N ASP A 93 -2.31 8.96 18.75
CA ASP A 93 -3.37 9.88 19.18
C ASP A 93 -4.17 10.39 17.98
N LYS A 94 -5.35 9.80 17.77
CA LYS A 94 -6.28 10.24 16.73
C LYS A 94 -6.73 11.68 16.99
N LEU A 95 -6.56 12.56 15.99
CA LEU A 95 -7.03 13.94 16.06
C LEU A 95 -8.57 14.03 15.99
N ASP A 96 -9.11 15.11 16.52
CA ASP A 96 -10.53 15.46 16.39
C ASP A 96 -10.94 15.56 14.91
N HIS A 97 -12.18 15.16 14.63
CA HIS A 97 -12.80 15.14 13.30
C HIS A 97 -12.12 14.24 12.25
N VAL A 98 -11.05 13.54 12.59
CA VAL A 98 -10.51 12.48 11.75
C VAL A 98 -11.48 11.29 11.77
N THR A 99 -11.72 10.70 10.59
CA THR A 99 -12.67 9.59 10.43
C THR A 99 -11.99 8.37 9.82
N GLU A 100 -12.75 7.27 9.69
CA GLU A 100 -12.32 6.07 8.98
C GLU A 100 -11.98 6.32 7.50
N ASP A 101 -12.49 7.41 6.91
CA ASP A 101 -12.24 7.82 5.52
C ASP A 101 -10.88 8.55 5.35
N ASN A 102 -10.15 8.78 6.45
CA ASN A 102 -8.86 9.46 6.44
C ASN A 102 -7.66 8.51 6.63
N ILE A 103 -7.89 7.23 6.90
CA ILE A 103 -6.84 6.23 7.07
C ILE A 103 -7.19 4.99 6.27
N PHE A 104 -6.23 4.39 5.58
CA PHE A 104 -6.41 3.12 4.88
C PHE A 104 -5.21 2.21 5.13
N LEU A 105 -5.47 0.91 5.13
CA LEU A 105 -4.47 -0.10 5.43
C LEU A 105 -4.08 -0.86 4.17
N MET A 106 -2.78 -1.00 3.93
CA MET A 106 -2.22 -1.80 2.83
C MET A 106 -2.14 -3.30 3.20
N VAL A 107 -3.16 -3.82 3.90
CA VAL A 107 -3.14 -5.15 4.54
C VAL A 107 -1.95 -5.23 5.51
N VAL A 108 -1.42 -6.41 5.86
CA VAL A 108 -0.29 -6.55 6.81
C VAL A 108 0.98 -5.84 6.35
N THR A 109 1.15 -5.68 5.03
CA THR A 109 2.17 -4.82 4.40
C THR A 109 1.84 -4.67 2.91
N MET A 110 2.31 -3.59 2.27
CA MET A 110 2.12 -3.34 0.83
C MET A 110 2.43 -4.57 -0.05
N GLU A 111 3.42 -5.40 0.29
CA GLU A 111 3.70 -6.63 -0.45
C GLU A 111 2.53 -7.62 -0.54
N SER A 112 1.54 -7.51 0.35
CA SER A 112 0.33 -8.33 0.30
C SER A 112 -0.40 -8.14 -1.03
N TRP A 113 -0.42 -6.91 -1.57
CA TRP A 113 -1.03 -6.61 -2.86
C TRP A 113 -0.34 -7.31 -4.03
N PHE A 114 0.92 -7.74 -3.88
CA PHE A 114 1.64 -8.43 -4.95
C PHE A 114 1.04 -9.80 -5.24
N LEU A 115 0.48 -10.45 -4.21
CA LEU A 115 -0.18 -11.74 -4.36
C LEU A 115 -1.48 -11.66 -5.16
N ALA A 116 -2.06 -10.46 -5.31
CA ALA A 116 -3.24 -10.26 -6.16
C ALA A 116 -2.90 -10.38 -7.66
N ASP A 117 -1.65 -10.15 -8.05
CA ASP A 117 -1.22 -10.16 -9.45
C ASP A 117 0.02 -11.05 -9.66
N THR A 118 -0.20 -12.35 -9.56
CA THR A 118 0.85 -13.36 -9.76
C THR A 118 1.42 -13.35 -11.19
N ASP A 119 0.65 -12.90 -12.19
CA ASP A 119 1.13 -12.70 -13.56
C ASP A 119 2.14 -11.55 -13.63
N GLY A 120 1.84 -10.43 -12.97
CA GLY A 120 2.76 -9.31 -12.81
C GLY A 120 4.06 -9.72 -12.12
N LEU A 121 3.97 -10.55 -11.08
CA LEU A 121 5.14 -11.14 -10.41
C LEU A 121 5.93 -12.05 -11.33
N ALA A 122 5.28 -12.94 -12.08
CA ALA A 122 5.94 -13.84 -13.01
C ALA A 122 6.66 -13.08 -14.12
N LYS A 123 6.02 -12.03 -14.67
CA LYS A 123 6.64 -11.14 -15.66
C LYS A 123 7.84 -10.40 -15.08
N PHE A 124 7.74 -9.92 -13.85
CA PHE A 124 8.83 -9.21 -13.20
C PHE A 124 10.02 -10.12 -12.91
N PHE A 125 9.81 -11.26 -12.24
CA PHE A 125 10.89 -12.15 -11.80
C PHE A 125 11.43 -13.05 -12.91
N GLY A 126 10.63 -13.32 -13.95
CA GLY A 126 11.05 -14.08 -15.13
C GLY A 126 11.31 -15.55 -14.86
N GLN A 127 12.19 -16.16 -15.67
CA GLN A 127 12.52 -17.58 -15.60
C GLN A 127 12.94 -17.98 -14.18
N GLY A 128 12.39 -19.10 -13.67
CA GLY A 128 12.70 -19.64 -12.35
C GLY A 128 11.82 -19.11 -11.21
N PHE A 129 10.88 -18.19 -11.50
CA PHE A 129 9.79 -17.86 -10.60
C PHE A 129 8.82 -19.05 -10.45
N ASP A 130 8.45 -19.39 -9.21
CA ASP A 130 7.53 -20.49 -8.89
C ASP A 130 6.32 -19.97 -8.11
N ALA A 131 5.26 -19.61 -8.84
CA ALA A 131 4.01 -19.13 -8.25
C ALA A 131 3.37 -20.13 -7.27
N LYS A 132 3.67 -21.44 -7.37
CA LYS A 132 3.10 -22.46 -6.48
C LYS A 132 3.62 -22.35 -5.04
N LYS A 133 4.73 -21.61 -4.83
CA LYS A 133 5.32 -21.35 -3.52
C LYS A 133 4.74 -20.12 -2.83
N LEU A 134 3.96 -19.31 -3.53
CA LEU A 134 3.26 -18.19 -2.92
C LEU A 134 2.14 -18.70 -2.00
N PRO A 135 1.75 -17.91 -0.97
CA PRO A 135 0.56 -18.19 -0.19
C PRO A 135 -0.67 -18.32 -1.09
N LYS A 136 -1.54 -19.28 -0.79
CA LYS A 136 -2.71 -19.61 -1.63
C LYS A 136 -4.03 -19.05 -1.11
N ASN A 137 -4.00 -18.39 0.06
CA ASN A 137 -5.22 -17.82 0.63
C ASN A 137 -5.70 -16.68 -0.28
N LYS A 138 -6.95 -16.79 -0.77
CA LYS A 138 -7.56 -15.75 -1.61
C LYS A 138 -7.86 -14.48 -0.84
N ASN A 139 -8.09 -14.60 0.48
CA ASN A 139 -8.22 -13.45 1.34
C ASN A 139 -6.82 -12.99 1.78
N LEU A 140 -6.32 -11.93 1.16
CA LEU A 140 -4.99 -11.39 1.46
C LEU A 140 -4.88 -10.90 2.91
N GLU A 141 -5.99 -10.52 3.54
CA GLU A 141 -6.02 -10.02 4.92
C GLU A 141 -5.81 -11.12 5.96
N ALA A 142 -5.94 -12.38 5.56
CA ALA A 142 -5.69 -13.53 6.41
C ALA A 142 -4.24 -14.06 6.30
N ILE A 143 -3.38 -13.44 5.49
CA ILE A 143 -1.98 -13.85 5.32
C ILE A 143 -1.10 -13.00 6.24
N GLY A 144 -0.40 -13.64 7.17
CA GLY A 144 0.54 -12.97 8.06
C GLY A 144 1.84 -12.58 7.37
N LYS A 145 2.55 -11.57 7.89
CA LYS A 145 3.83 -11.09 7.34
C LYS A 145 4.86 -12.20 7.11
N LYS A 146 5.01 -13.12 8.06
CA LYS A 146 5.98 -14.21 7.97
C LYS A 146 5.66 -15.11 6.78
N GLU A 147 4.42 -15.56 6.67
CA GLU A 147 3.95 -16.40 5.56
C GLU A 147 4.13 -15.69 4.20
N LEU A 148 3.77 -14.40 4.15
CA LEU A 148 3.92 -13.57 2.95
C LEU A 148 5.38 -13.51 2.48
N TYR A 149 6.31 -13.12 3.36
CA TYR A 149 7.72 -12.95 2.99
C TYR A 149 8.42 -14.29 2.73
N ASP A 150 8.14 -15.33 3.52
CA ASP A 150 8.65 -16.69 3.25
C ASP A 150 8.18 -17.18 1.88
N GLY A 151 6.91 -16.93 1.54
CA GLY A 151 6.33 -17.29 0.26
C GLY A 151 6.97 -16.53 -0.90
N LEU A 152 7.12 -15.21 -0.78
CA LEU A 152 7.80 -14.37 -1.77
C LEU A 152 9.26 -14.81 -1.97
N GLU A 153 10.01 -15.04 -0.89
CA GLU A 153 11.39 -15.51 -0.98
C GLU A 153 11.47 -16.87 -1.70
N ASN A 154 10.64 -17.84 -1.29
CA ASN A 154 10.66 -19.18 -1.87
C ASN A 154 10.23 -19.21 -3.34
N ALA A 155 9.27 -18.37 -3.72
CA ALA A 155 8.80 -18.24 -5.10
C ALA A 155 9.84 -17.58 -6.02
N THR A 156 10.74 -16.76 -5.48
CA THR A 156 11.62 -15.89 -6.29
C THR A 156 13.09 -16.27 -6.23
N LYS A 157 13.56 -16.99 -5.22
CA LYS A 157 15.00 -17.26 -5.00
C LYS A 157 15.75 -17.93 -6.17
N LYS A 158 15.05 -18.65 -7.05
CA LYS A 158 15.62 -19.27 -8.25
C LYS A 158 15.32 -18.50 -9.55
N SER A 159 14.68 -17.34 -9.43
CA SER A 159 14.28 -16.53 -10.58
C SER A 159 15.45 -15.75 -11.17
N SER A 160 15.27 -15.24 -12.39
CA SER A 160 16.26 -14.42 -13.08
C SER A 160 16.64 -13.12 -12.36
N LYS A 161 15.79 -12.66 -11.42
CA LYS A 161 16.06 -11.49 -10.56
C LYS A 161 16.45 -11.86 -9.12
N GLY A 162 16.64 -13.15 -8.84
CA GLY A 162 16.99 -13.65 -7.52
C GLY A 162 15.86 -13.50 -6.50
N LYS A 163 16.20 -13.68 -5.22
CA LYS A 163 15.24 -13.62 -4.12
C LYS A 163 14.59 -12.25 -3.98
N TYR A 164 13.36 -12.22 -3.49
CA TYR A 164 12.65 -11.00 -3.14
C TYR A 164 13.46 -10.15 -2.15
N GLY A 165 13.49 -8.84 -2.39
CA GLY A 165 14.19 -7.86 -1.57
C GLY A 165 13.33 -6.62 -1.40
N LYS A 166 12.92 -6.34 -0.16
CA LYS A 166 12.16 -5.13 0.19
C LYS A 166 12.97 -3.89 -0.18
N GLY A 167 12.30 -2.84 -0.68
CA GLY A 167 12.95 -1.67 -1.27
C GLY A 167 13.46 -1.93 -2.69
N GLN A 168 14.36 -2.91 -2.87
CA GLN A 168 14.98 -3.20 -4.18
C GLN A 168 13.98 -3.60 -5.28
N HIS A 169 12.98 -4.42 -4.92
CA HIS A 169 11.98 -4.95 -5.85
C HIS A 169 10.59 -4.35 -5.64
N SER A 170 10.24 -4.00 -4.40
CA SER A 170 8.89 -3.58 -4.01
C SER A 170 8.25 -2.51 -4.91
N PHE A 171 8.90 -1.36 -5.12
CA PHE A 171 8.32 -0.27 -5.93
C PHE A 171 8.27 -0.58 -7.42
N LYS A 172 9.18 -1.42 -7.92
CA LYS A 172 9.18 -1.87 -9.32
C LYS A 172 8.03 -2.84 -9.58
N ILE A 173 7.71 -3.69 -8.60
CA ILE A 173 6.54 -4.56 -8.65
C ILE A 173 5.27 -3.73 -8.54
N LEU A 174 5.21 -2.76 -7.61
CA LEU A 174 4.07 -1.85 -7.45
C LEU A 174 3.69 -1.16 -8.77
N ASN A 175 4.70 -0.74 -9.55
CA ASN A 175 4.54 -0.13 -10.88
C ASN A 175 3.91 -1.06 -11.94
N LEU A 176 3.90 -2.37 -11.69
CA LEU A 176 3.40 -3.38 -12.63
C LEU A 176 2.05 -3.97 -12.22
N LEU A 177 1.56 -3.69 -11.02
CA LEU A 177 0.33 -4.29 -10.52
C LEU A 177 -0.89 -3.78 -11.27
N ASP A 178 -1.81 -4.71 -11.56
CA ASP A 178 -3.16 -4.39 -11.98
C ASP A 178 -4.03 -4.02 -10.76
N ALA A 179 -4.46 -2.76 -10.68
CA ALA A 179 -5.29 -2.27 -9.59
C ALA A 179 -6.64 -2.98 -9.48
N LYS A 180 -7.20 -3.48 -10.60
CA LYS A 180 -8.45 -4.24 -10.58
C LYS A 180 -8.26 -5.55 -9.82
N LYS A 181 -7.15 -6.26 -10.06
CA LYS A 181 -6.82 -7.51 -9.34
C LYS A 181 -6.60 -7.25 -7.84
N VAL A 182 -5.88 -6.18 -7.50
CA VAL A 182 -5.66 -5.75 -6.10
C VAL A 182 -6.98 -5.45 -5.40
N LYS A 183 -7.92 -4.81 -6.09
CA LYS A 183 -9.27 -4.49 -5.58
C LYS A 183 -10.13 -5.74 -5.35
N GLU A 184 -9.97 -6.78 -6.15
CA GLU A 184 -10.79 -8.01 -6.07
C GLU A 184 -10.37 -8.95 -4.92
N HIS A 185 -9.13 -8.85 -4.42
CA HIS A 185 -8.55 -9.81 -3.47
C HIS A 185 -8.36 -9.29 -2.03
N GLY A 186 -8.88 -8.11 -1.70
CA GLY A 186 -8.81 -7.57 -0.33
C GLY A 186 -9.90 -6.56 -0.02
N LYS A 187 -10.50 -6.63 1.17
CA LYS A 187 -11.52 -5.67 1.61
C LYS A 187 -10.91 -4.28 1.79
N SER A 188 -9.74 -4.19 2.42
CA SER A 188 -9.03 -2.94 2.70
C SER A 188 -8.59 -2.23 1.42
N SER A 189 -8.05 -2.97 0.44
CA SER A 189 -7.71 -2.41 -0.87
C SER A 189 -8.97 -1.95 -1.61
N LYS A 190 -10.04 -2.75 -1.59
CA LYS A 190 -11.32 -2.38 -2.20
C LYS A 190 -11.86 -1.07 -1.62
N GLU A 191 -11.91 -0.97 -0.30
CA GLU A 191 -12.36 0.22 0.43
C GLU A 191 -11.55 1.46 0.03
N PHE A 192 -10.23 1.34 -0.02
CA PHE A 192 -9.33 2.41 -0.44
C PHE A 192 -9.60 2.88 -1.88
N PHE A 193 -9.64 1.97 -2.85
CA PHE A 193 -9.86 2.35 -4.25
C PHE A 193 -11.28 2.87 -4.51
N ASP A 194 -12.29 2.35 -3.81
CA ASP A 194 -13.67 2.87 -3.91
C ASP A 194 -13.77 4.28 -3.34
N TYR A 195 -13.12 4.55 -2.20
CA TYR A 195 -13.08 5.88 -1.62
C TYR A 195 -12.35 6.86 -2.54
N LEU A 196 -11.18 6.48 -3.07
CA LEU A 196 -10.46 7.32 -4.05
C LEU A 196 -11.34 7.65 -5.27
N ASN A 197 -12.09 6.69 -5.80
CA ASN A 197 -12.97 6.95 -6.93
C ASN A 197 -14.09 7.97 -6.62
N LYS A 198 -14.52 8.07 -5.35
CA LYS A 198 -15.54 9.03 -4.89
C LYS A 198 -14.99 10.46 -4.73
N VAL A 199 -13.72 10.60 -4.33
CA VAL A 199 -13.13 11.89 -3.94
C VAL A 199 -12.21 12.53 -4.98
N LEU A 200 -11.93 11.83 -6.08
CA LEU A 200 -11.16 12.31 -7.24
C LEU A 200 -12.05 12.70 -8.40
#